data_AF-A0A4Q3L0Z6-F1
#
_entry.id   AF-A0A4Q3L0Z6-F1
#
_cell.length_a   1.000
_cell.length_b   1.000
_cell.length_c   1.000
_cell.angle_alpha   90.00
_cell.angle_beta   90.00
_cell.angle_gamma   90.00
#
_symmetry.space_group_name_H-M   'P 1'
#
loop_
_entity.id
_entity.type
_entity.pdbx_description
1 polymer ?
#
loop_
_entity_poly.entity_id
_entity_poly.type
_entity_poly.pdbx_seq_one_letter_code
_entity_poly.pdbx_strand_id
1 'polypeptide(L)'
;LAIGAFFALLLATVADPFVPMSPVPGDGPGPNALLQNHVLMIIHPPMLYLGYVGMTMPFAMALAALLRGELSDSWLRELRRWTLLPWLFLSVGIILGSWWAYEVLGWGGYWAWDPVENASFLPWLAATGYLHSTVVQQRRRILKAWTLSLVIASFLLTILGTFMTRSGVFNSVHSFTQSAIGPAFLAFLAVLLVLSLGLLLGRAHLLESEGRISAVLSRETAFLFNNILFVVFTFTVLLGTVFPLLSEALRGIKVSVGEPYFNRMAVPIGMLMVFLMGVGPILPWGRPSLAALGRDFVWPAAPGRRRWAALAAPCRCSALPCAALPPGSTCASCCCRRCCVRASVRWPCCPCYGAAGCCRSGAPAATWCTWPW
;
A
#
# COMPACT_ATOMS: atom_id res chain seq x y z
N LEU A 1 -7.01 19.81 19.10
CA LEU A 1 -8.02 19.92 20.18
C LEU A 1 -9.38 19.37 19.75
N ALA A 2 -10.05 19.92 18.74
CA ALA A 2 -11.39 19.44 18.30
C ALA A 2 -11.45 17.91 18.02
N ILE A 3 -10.47 17.37 17.30
CA ILE A 3 -10.38 15.92 17.04
C ILE A 3 -10.25 15.13 18.36
N GLY A 4 -9.36 15.56 19.27
CA GLY A 4 -9.21 14.93 20.58
C GLY A 4 -10.48 15.01 21.43
N ALA A 5 -11.19 16.14 21.38
CA ALA A 5 -12.47 16.31 22.07
C ALA A 5 -13.54 15.35 21.53
N PHE A 6 -13.60 15.12 20.21
CA PHE A 6 -14.49 14.10 19.64
C PHE A 6 -14.20 12.71 20.20
N PHE A 7 -12.94 12.28 20.21
CA PHE A 7 -12.57 10.96 20.77
C PHE A 7 -12.82 10.87 22.29
N ALA A 8 -12.57 11.95 23.03
CA ALA A 8 -12.85 12.01 24.47
C ALA A 8 -14.36 11.93 24.76
N LEU A 9 -15.19 12.65 23.99
CA LEU A 9 -16.64 12.58 24.09
C LEU A 9 -17.14 11.16 23.77
N LEU A 10 -16.57 10.52 22.75
CA LEU A 10 -16.93 9.16 22.35
C LEU A 10 -16.62 8.15 23.46
N LEU A 11 -15.45 8.28 24.12
CA LEU A 11 -15.09 7.48 25.29
C LEU A 11 -15.97 7.77 26.51
N ALA A 12 -16.39 9.03 26.72
CA ALA A 12 -17.23 9.40 27.85
C ALA A 12 -18.72 9.03 27.68
N THR A 13 -19.12 8.53 26.49
CA THR A 13 -20.54 8.29 26.17
C THR A 13 -20.78 6.93 25.50
N VAL A 14 -20.56 6.83 24.19
CA VAL A 14 -20.94 5.66 23.38
C VAL A 14 -20.02 4.47 23.58
N ALA A 15 -18.75 4.72 23.93
CA ALA A 15 -17.71 3.72 24.09
C ALA A 15 -17.09 3.76 25.50
N ASP A 16 -17.93 3.96 26.52
CA ASP A 16 -17.48 4.00 27.91
C ASP A 16 -16.87 2.65 28.35
N PRO A 17 -15.55 2.58 28.61
CA PRO A 17 -14.91 1.35 29.06
C PRO A 17 -15.18 1.05 30.54
N PHE A 18 -15.83 1.96 31.27
CA PHE A 18 -16.10 1.85 32.71
C PHE A 18 -17.54 1.41 33.01
N VAL A 19 -18.32 1.01 32.00
CA VAL A 19 -19.66 0.43 32.20
C VAL A 19 -19.54 -0.82 33.09
N PRO A 20 -20.18 -0.85 34.27
CA PRO A 20 -20.10 -1.99 35.18
C PRO A 20 -20.72 -3.24 34.54
N MET A 21 -20.04 -4.38 34.69
CA MET A 21 -20.54 -5.68 34.25
C MET A 21 -20.87 -6.56 35.47
N SER A 22 -22.03 -7.22 35.44
CA SER A 22 -22.46 -8.18 36.46
C SER A 22 -23.09 -9.40 35.80
N PRO A 23 -22.61 -10.64 36.10
CA PRO A 23 -21.48 -10.94 36.98
C PRO A 23 -20.14 -10.49 36.38
N VAL A 24 -19.15 -10.18 37.24
CA VAL A 24 -17.80 -9.83 36.79
C VAL A 24 -17.16 -11.10 36.20
N PRO A 25 -16.86 -11.13 34.89
CA PRO A 25 -16.23 -12.30 34.30
C PRO A 25 -14.77 -12.42 34.80
N GLY A 26 -14.29 -13.65 34.97
CA GLY A 26 -12.89 -13.90 35.39
C GLY A 26 -11.87 -13.37 34.40
N ASP A 27 -12.21 -13.38 33.10
CA ASP A 27 -11.44 -12.79 32.00
C ASP A 27 -12.35 -11.98 31.07
N GLY A 28 -11.80 -10.97 30.42
CA GLY A 28 -12.50 -10.22 29.36
C GLY A 28 -12.75 -11.10 28.13
N PRO A 29 -13.73 -10.76 27.28
CA PRO A 29 -14.08 -11.55 26.10
C PRO A 29 -12.93 -11.70 25.08
N GLY A 30 -11.89 -10.86 25.19
CA GLY A 30 -10.73 -10.87 24.30
C GLY A 30 -11.09 -10.52 22.85
N PRO A 31 -10.09 -10.44 21.96
CA PRO A 31 -10.33 -10.37 20.53
C PRO A 31 -10.68 -11.78 19.99
N ASN A 32 -11.11 -11.87 18.73
CA ASN A 32 -11.32 -13.17 18.05
C ASN A 32 -10.11 -14.10 18.20
N ALA A 33 -10.31 -15.41 18.28
CA ALA A 33 -9.24 -16.40 18.49
C ALA A 33 -8.10 -16.30 17.45
N LEU A 34 -8.43 -15.95 16.20
CA LEU A 34 -7.46 -15.71 15.11
C LEU A 34 -6.50 -14.53 15.38
N LEU A 35 -6.84 -13.63 16.29
CA LEU A 35 -6.06 -12.44 16.61
C LEU A 35 -5.14 -12.66 17.81
N GLN A 36 -5.26 -13.78 18.54
CA GLN A 36 -4.58 -14.01 19.82
C GLN A 36 -3.26 -14.77 19.68
N ASN A 37 -3.04 -15.45 18.56
CA ASN A 37 -2.06 -16.50 18.37
C ASN A 37 -0.76 -16.04 17.69
N HIS A 38 -0.53 -14.73 17.52
CA HIS A 38 0.62 -14.25 16.76
C HIS A 38 1.25 -12.95 17.31
N VAL A 39 2.59 -12.90 17.41
CA VAL A 39 3.33 -11.74 17.93
C VAL A 39 3.09 -10.47 17.12
N LEU A 40 2.94 -10.61 15.80
CA LEU A 40 2.66 -9.47 14.93
C LEU A 40 1.36 -8.75 15.29
N MET A 41 0.35 -9.42 15.88
CA MET A 41 -0.88 -8.77 16.38
C MET A 41 -0.63 -7.81 17.55
N ILE A 42 0.50 -7.91 18.23
CA ILE A 42 0.93 -6.94 19.25
C ILE A 42 1.56 -5.71 18.59
N ILE A 43 2.21 -5.86 17.43
CA ILE A 43 3.09 -4.84 16.85
C ILE A 43 2.41 -4.06 15.71
N HIS A 44 1.81 -4.75 14.74
CA HIS A 44 1.30 -4.06 13.55
C HIS A 44 0.08 -3.16 13.83
N PRO A 45 -0.88 -3.48 14.73
CA PRO A 45 -1.99 -2.56 14.97
C PRO A 45 -1.50 -1.25 15.59
N PRO A 46 -0.62 -1.22 16.62
CA PRO A 46 -0.02 0.04 17.08
C PRO A 46 0.67 0.84 15.98
N MET A 47 1.36 0.19 15.03
CA MET A 47 1.95 0.91 13.88
C MET A 47 0.87 1.56 13.00
N LEU A 48 -0.21 0.83 12.68
CA LEU A 48 -1.34 1.39 11.94
C LEU A 48 -2.01 2.54 12.71
N TYR A 49 -2.21 2.41 14.03
CA TYR A 49 -2.76 3.47 14.88
C TYR A 49 -1.87 4.71 14.90
N LEU A 50 -0.55 4.56 15.03
CA LEU A 50 0.39 5.68 14.94
C LEU A 50 0.31 6.38 13.58
N GLY A 51 0.12 5.61 12.51
CA GLY A 51 -0.18 6.13 11.18
C GLY A 51 -1.48 6.93 11.15
N TYR A 52 -2.59 6.34 11.58
CA TYR A 52 -3.93 6.94 11.53
C TYR A 52 -4.02 8.21 12.37
N VAL A 53 -3.60 8.12 13.63
CA VAL A 53 -3.61 9.25 14.58
C VAL A 53 -2.62 10.31 14.12
N GLY A 54 -1.44 9.92 13.65
CA GLY A 54 -0.41 10.85 13.18
C GLY A 54 -0.86 11.69 11.98
N MET A 55 -1.75 11.18 11.11
CA MET A 55 -2.34 11.96 10.01
C MET A 55 -3.17 13.17 10.48
N THR A 56 -3.54 13.23 11.76
CA THR A 56 -4.16 14.41 12.38
C THR A 56 -3.29 15.66 12.26
N MET A 57 -1.96 15.51 12.43
CA MET A 57 -1.04 16.66 12.38
C MET A 57 -1.01 17.31 10.99
N PRO A 58 -0.73 16.58 9.90
CA PRO A 58 -0.81 17.12 8.55
C PRO A 58 -2.17 17.74 8.21
N PHE A 59 -3.27 17.11 8.63
CA PHE A 59 -4.61 17.65 8.43
C PHE A 59 -4.82 18.99 9.13
N ALA A 60 -4.46 19.08 10.42
CA ALA A 60 -4.57 20.32 11.18
C ALA A 60 -3.70 21.43 10.59
N MET A 61 -2.49 21.10 10.14
CA MET A 61 -1.60 22.06 9.47
C MET A 61 -2.16 22.53 8.11
N ALA A 62 -2.79 21.65 7.34
CA ALA A 62 -3.43 22.01 6.08
C ALA A 62 -4.63 22.95 6.29
N LEU A 63 -5.50 22.64 7.26
CA LEU A 63 -6.62 23.51 7.64
C LEU A 63 -6.13 24.86 8.16
N ALA A 64 -5.10 24.88 9.02
CA ALA A 64 -4.54 26.10 9.55
C ALA A 64 -3.97 27.02 8.46
N ALA A 65 -3.35 26.46 7.41
CA ALA A 65 -2.90 27.24 6.26
C ALA A 65 -4.05 27.85 5.47
N LEU A 66 -5.13 27.09 5.23
CA LEU A 66 -6.32 27.61 4.53
C LEU A 66 -7.03 28.70 5.35
N LEU A 67 -7.12 28.52 6.67
CA LEU A 67 -7.74 29.50 7.56
C LEU A 67 -6.97 30.81 7.59
N ARG A 68 -5.63 30.75 7.75
CA ARG A 68 -4.75 31.93 7.77
C ARG A 68 -4.49 32.52 6.39
N GLY A 69 -4.71 31.75 5.32
CA GLY A 69 -4.34 32.14 3.97
C GLY A 69 -2.83 32.13 3.71
N GLU A 70 -2.05 31.47 4.57
CA GLU A 70 -0.60 31.41 4.49
C GLU A 70 -0.14 30.08 3.87
N LEU A 71 0.16 30.11 2.58
CA LEU A 71 0.59 28.95 1.78
C LEU A 71 2.03 29.08 1.29
N SER A 72 2.91 29.55 2.17
CA SER A 72 4.32 29.77 1.86
C SER A 72 5.06 28.45 1.58
N ASP A 73 6.15 28.54 0.81
CA ASP A 73 7.00 27.39 0.51
C ASP A 73 7.59 26.74 1.79
N SER A 74 7.82 27.53 2.85
CA SER A 74 8.28 27.01 4.15
C SER A 74 7.20 26.17 4.83
N TRP A 75 5.95 26.61 4.80
CA TRP A 75 4.83 25.86 5.36
C TRP A 75 4.66 24.51 4.66
N LEU A 76 4.75 24.49 3.33
CA LEU A 76 4.64 23.26 2.54
C LEU A 76 5.76 22.27 2.83
N ARG A 77 6.99 22.76 3.07
CA ARG A 77 8.11 21.89 3.49
C ARG A 77 7.84 21.25 4.85
N GLU A 78 7.30 22.01 5.79
CA GLU A 78 7.02 21.51 7.13
C GLU A 78 5.86 20.51 7.11
N LEU A 79 4.77 20.82 6.41
CA LEU A 79 3.65 19.91 6.19
C LEU A 79 4.11 18.55 5.61
N ARG A 80 5.04 18.58 4.64
CA ARG A 80 5.61 17.36 4.07
C ARG A 80 6.37 16.53 5.11
N ARG A 81 7.18 17.17 5.97
CA ARG A 81 7.94 16.48 7.03
C ARG A 81 7.00 15.81 8.03
N TRP A 82 5.98 16.52 8.48
CA TRP A 82 4.97 15.98 9.39
C TRP A 82 4.11 14.88 8.77
N THR A 83 4.00 14.82 7.44
CA THR A 83 3.29 13.74 6.74
C THR A 83 4.13 12.48 6.58
N LEU A 84 5.46 12.60 6.49
CA LEU A 84 6.35 11.44 6.32
C LEU A 84 6.28 10.48 7.51
N LEU A 85 6.14 11.01 8.74
CA LEU A 85 6.08 10.20 9.95
C LEU A 85 4.85 9.25 9.98
N PRO A 86 3.60 9.73 9.89
CA PRO A 86 2.44 8.84 9.82
C PRO A 86 2.45 7.96 8.57
N TRP A 87 2.93 8.46 7.43
CA TRP A 87 3.07 7.64 6.22
C TRP A 87 4.04 6.46 6.41
N LEU A 88 5.16 6.66 7.12
CA LEU A 88 6.09 5.59 7.47
C LEU A 88 5.41 4.55 8.36
N PHE A 89 4.70 4.99 9.40
CA PHE A 89 3.99 4.08 10.30
C PHE A 89 2.87 3.30 9.59
N LEU A 90 2.12 3.94 8.69
CA LEU A 90 1.18 3.24 7.79
C LEU A 90 1.91 2.19 6.95
N SER A 91 3.05 2.54 6.35
CA SER A 91 3.82 1.63 5.50
C SER A 91 4.29 0.40 6.29
N VAL A 92 4.87 0.61 7.47
CA VAL A 92 5.33 -0.47 8.36
C VAL A 92 4.16 -1.31 8.84
N GLY A 93 3.06 -0.68 9.27
CA GLY A 93 1.85 -1.37 9.72
C GLY A 93 1.24 -2.26 8.64
N ILE A 94 1.16 -1.77 7.40
CA ILE A 94 0.67 -2.55 6.25
C ILE A 94 1.58 -3.74 5.98
N ILE A 95 2.91 -3.55 5.92
CA ILE A 95 3.87 -4.64 5.66
C ILE A 95 3.79 -5.72 6.74
N LEU A 96 3.76 -5.31 8.02
CA LEU A 96 3.66 -6.25 9.13
C LEU A 96 2.30 -6.95 9.18
N GLY A 97 1.22 -6.26 8.82
CA GLY A 97 -0.11 -6.85 8.67
C GLY A 97 -0.17 -7.88 7.55
N SER A 98 0.42 -7.58 6.38
CA SER A 98 0.55 -8.54 5.27
C SER A 98 1.35 -9.78 5.63
N TRP A 99 2.43 -9.60 6.41
CA TRP A 99 3.20 -10.73 6.92
C TRP A 99 2.35 -11.57 7.88
N TRP A 100 1.67 -10.93 8.84
CA TRP A 100 0.76 -11.63 9.74
C TRP A 100 -0.31 -12.43 8.99
N ALA A 101 -0.95 -11.82 7.98
CA ALA A 101 -1.99 -12.46 7.18
C ALA A 101 -1.44 -13.72 6.49
N TYR A 102 -0.23 -13.64 5.94
CA TYR A 102 0.43 -14.77 5.30
C TYR A 102 0.65 -15.95 6.25
N GLU A 103 1.06 -15.70 7.50
CA GLU A 103 1.30 -16.77 8.47
C GLU A 103 0.00 -17.35 9.05
N VAL A 104 -0.98 -16.50 9.40
CA VAL A 104 -2.20 -16.93 10.08
C VAL A 104 -3.25 -17.52 9.12
N LEU A 105 -3.29 -17.07 7.87
CA LEU A 105 -4.20 -17.61 6.85
C LEU A 105 -3.61 -18.83 6.10
N GLY A 106 -2.67 -19.53 6.73
CA GLY A 106 -2.14 -20.80 6.22
C GLY A 106 -1.36 -20.68 4.91
N TRP A 107 -0.53 -19.64 4.76
CA TRP A 107 0.33 -19.41 3.58
C TRP A 107 -0.47 -19.14 2.28
N GLY A 108 -1.77 -18.85 2.39
CA GLY A 108 -2.68 -18.62 1.26
C GLY A 108 -2.50 -17.30 0.50
N GLY A 109 -1.72 -16.36 1.06
CA GLY A 109 -1.45 -15.06 0.45
C GLY A 109 -1.11 -14.00 1.50
N TYR A 110 -0.43 -12.93 1.09
CA TYR A 110 -0.06 -11.80 1.98
C TYR A 110 -1.05 -10.62 1.91
N TRP A 111 -2.02 -10.70 1.00
CA TRP A 111 -3.03 -9.67 0.77
C TRP A 111 -4.27 -10.30 0.12
N ALA A 112 -5.44 -10.06 0.69
CA ALA A 112 -6.71 -10.65 0.23
C ALA A 112 -7.79 -9.61 -0.09
N TRP A 113 -7.43 -8.31 -0.11
CA TRP A 113 -8.35 -7.20 -0.32
C TRP A 113 -9.51 -7.17 0.69
N ASP A 114 -9.26 -7.65 1.90
CA ASP A 114 -10.23 -7.60 3.00
C ASP A 114 -10.58 -6.13 3.34
N PRO A 115 -11.82 -5.82 3.77
CA PRO A 115 -12.21 -4.43 4.03
C PRO A 115 -11.31 -3.67 5.01
N VAL A 116 -10.71 -4.34 5.99
CA VAL A 116 -9.78 -3.70 6.94
C VAL A 116 -8.40 -3.50 6.32
N GLU A 117 -7.92 -4.45 5.50
CA GLU A 117 -6.71 -4.25 4.69
C GLU A 117 -6.89 -3.01 3.79
N ASN A 118 -8.01 -2.94 3.07
CA ASN A 118 -8.36 -1.82 2.19
C ASN A 118 -8.46 -0.51 2.98
N ALA A 119 -9.08 -0.52 4.16
CA ALA A 119 -9.20 0.65 5.02
C ALA A 119 -7.84 1.26 5.36
N SER A 120 -6.82 0.42 5.61
CA SER A 120 -5.44 0.88 5.89
C SER A 120 -4.71 1.38 4.64
N PHE A 121 -5.02 0.81 3.48
CA PHE A 121 -4.38 1.13 2.21
C PHE A 121 -4.84 2.45 1.61
N LEU A 122 -6.12 2.80 1.77
CA LEU A 122 -6.72 4.05 1.28
C LEU A 122 -5.99 5.33 1.72
N PRO A 123 -5.79 5.60 3.03
CA PRO A 123 -5.06 6.79 3.46
C PRO A 123 -3.59 6.75 3.05
N TRP A 124 -2.99 5.56 2.93
CA TRP A 124 -1.61 5.40 2.46
C TRP A 124 -1.46 5.79 0.98
N LEU A 125 -2.39 5.39 0.10
CA LEU A 125 -2.39 5.77 -1.31
C LEU A 125 -2.54 7.29 -1.48
N ALA A 126 -3.51 7.89 -0.78
CA ALA A 126 -3.74 9.33 -0.81
C ALA A 126 -2.52 10.11 -0.28
N ALA A 127 -1.91 9.65 0.83
CA ALA A 127 -0.73 10.28 1.41
C ALA A 127 0.50 10.15 0.50
N THR A 128 0.64 9.01 -0.18
CA THR A 128 1.70 8.80 -1.17
C THR A 128 1.51 9.73 -2.38
N GLY A 129 0.28 9.89 -2.86
CA GLY A 129 -0.07 10.89 -3.87
C GLY A 129 0.34 12.29 -3.42
N TYR A 130 -0.04 12.69 -2.20
CA TYR A 130 0.37 13.97 -1.62
C TYR A 130 1.89 14.15 -1.64
N LEU A 131 2.65 13.16 -1.15
CA LEU A 131 4.11 13.23 -1.09
C LEU A 131 4.74 13.40 -2.48
N HIS A 132 4.14 12.83 -3.53
CA HIS A 132 4.58 13.06 -4.92
C HIS A 132 4.18 14.46 -5.41
N SER A 133 2.94 14.89 -5.15
CA SER A 133 2.44 16.20 -5.56
C SER A 133 3.25 17.35 -4.97
N THR A 134 3.67 17.24 -3.69
CA THR A 134 4.48 18.27 -3.03
C THR A 134 5.79 18.57 -3.75
N VAL A 135 6.40 17.57 -4.40
CA VAL A 135 7.64 17.76 -5.17
C VAL A 135 7.41 18.69 -6.36
N VAL A 136 6.30 18.48 -7.08
CA VAL A 136 5.93 19.32 -8.23
C VAL A 136 5.54 20.72 -7.76
N GLN A 137 4.77 20.82 -6.68
CA GLN A 137 4.37 22.11 -6.12
C GLN A 137 5.58 22.93 -5.67
N GLN A 138 6.54 22.33 -4.97
CA GLN A 138 7.76 23.03 -4.53
C GLN A 138 8.68 23.43 -5.68
N ARG A 139 8.76 22.61 -6.74
CA ARG A 139 9.65 22.86 -7.89
C ARG A 139 9.07 23.84 -8.90
N ARG A 140 7.74 23.82 -9.10
CA ARG A 140 7.07 24.49 -10.23
C ARG A 140 5.88 25.37 -9.85
N ARG A 141 5.51 25.39 -8.57
CA ARG A 141 4.38 26.18 -8.02
C ARG A 141 3.05 25.94 -8.74
N ILE A 142 2.83 24.71 -9.16
CA ILE A 142 1.56 24.21 -9.73
C ILE A 142 0.91 23.20 -8.78
N LEU A 143 -0.37 22.89 -9.01
CA LEU A 143 -1.12 21.84 -8.29
C LEU A 143 -1.35 22.11 -6.79
N LYS A 144 -1.37 23.38 -6.35
CA LYS A 144 -1.58 23.73 -4.93
C LYS A 144 -2.88 23.13 -4.36
N ALA A 145 -4.00 23.34 -5.06
CA ALA A 145 -5.31 22.80 -4.67
C ALA A 145 -5.29 21.27 -4.57
N TRP A 146 -4.67 20.61 -5.55
CA TRP A 146 -4.56 19.15 -5.63
C TRP A 146 -3.76 18.59 -4.44
N THR A 147 -2.59 19.15 -4.16
CA THR A 147 -1.75 18.72 -3.04
C THR A 147 -2.49 18.87 -1.70
N LEU A 148 -3.13 20.01 -1.44
CA LEU A 148 -3.88 20.19 -0.19
C LEU A 148 -5.08 19.25 -0.09
N SER A 149 -5.77 19.01 -1.20
CA SER A 149 -6.90 18.07 -1.23
C SER A 149 -6.45 16.66 -0.88
N LEU A 150 -5.28 16.21 -1.35
CA LEU A 150 -4.75 14.88 -1.06
C LEU A 150 -4.37 14.70 0.41
N VAL A 151 -3.69 15.64 1.06
CA VAL A 151 -3.35 15.50 2.49
C VAL A 151 -4.60 15.53 3.37
N ILE A 152 -5.59 16.36 3.01
CA ILE A 152 -6.88 16.40 3.70
C ILE A 152 -7.62 15.08 3.51
N ALA A 153 -7.75 14.61 2.27
CA ALA A 153 -8.39 13.33 1.96
C ALA A 153 -7.71 12.17 2.70
N SER A 154 -6.39 12.19 2.83
CA SER A 154 -5.65 11.15 3.54
C SER A 154 -6.10 11.02 5.00
N PHE A 155 -6.34 12.13 5.71
CA PHE A 155 -6.89 12.08 7.08
C PHE A 155 -8.38 11.72 7.10
N LEU A 156 -9.20 12.24 6.19
CA LEU A 156 -10.60 11.84 6.10
C LEU A 156 -10.74 10.33 5.87
N LEU A 157 -9.84 9.73 5.09
CA LEU A 157 -9.77 8.29 4.86
C LEU A 157 -9.33 7.50 6.10
N THR A 158 -8.58 8.07 7.06
CA THR A 158 -8.30 7.37 8.33
C THR A 158 -9.54 7.34 9.23
N ILE A 159 -10.34 8.42 9.25
CA ILE A 159 -11.63 8.45 9.95
C ILE A 159 -12.60 7.46 9.32
N LEU A 160 -12.69 7.43 7.98
CA LEU A 160 -13.48 6.44 7.26
C LEU A 160 -12.98 5.02 7.55
N GLY A 161 -11.68 4.78 7.52
CA GLY A 161 -11.10 3.48 7.84
C GLY A 161 -11.41 3.03 9.27
N THR A 162 -11.45 3.96 10.23
CA THR A 162 -11.86 3.67 11.61
C THR A 162 -13.34 3.29 11.69
N PHE A 163 -14.20 3.98 10.93
CA PHE A 163 -15.60 3.56 10.78
C PHE A 163 -15.70 2.14 10.19
N MET A 164 -14.93 1.85 9.14
CA MET A 164 -14.95 0.54 8.47
C MET A 164 -14.54 -0.59 9.42
N THR A 165 -13.55 -0.37 10.29
CA THR A 165 -13.01 -1.40 11.18
C THR A 165 -13.78 -1.60 12.49
N ARG A 166 -14.64 -0.65 12.88
CA ARG A 166 -15.29 -0.63 14.22
C ARG A 166 -16.81 -0.63 14.22
N SER A 167 -17.45 -0.38 13.08
CA SER A 167 -18.90 -0.11 13.00
C SER A 167 -19.80 -1.35 13.01
N GLY A 168 -19.29 -2.55 12.78
CA GLY A 168 -20.14 -3.73 12.56
C GLY A 168 -20.70 -3.87 11.15
N VAL A 169 -20.52 -2.86 10.31
CA VAL A 169 -21.18 -2.79 9.00
C VAL A 169 -20.41 -3.60 7.94
N PHE A 170 -19.09 -3.74 8.09
CA PHE A 170 -18.26 -4.52 7.17
C PHE A 170 -17.93 -5.89 7.77
N ASN A 171 -18.09 -6.94 6.97
CA ASN A 171 -17.61 -8.28 7.31
C ASN A 171 -16.12 -8.37 7.00
N SER A 172 -15.29 -8.55 8.03
CA SER A 172 -13.84 -8.66 7.88
C SER A 172 -13.26 -9.60 8.94
N VAL A 173 -12.30 -10.43 8.55
CA VAL A 173 -11.58 -11.32 9.49
C VAL A 173 -10.65 -10.55 10.43
N HIS A 174 -10.23 -9.36 10.02
CA HIS A 174 -9.38 -8.46 10.81
C HIS A 174 -10.17 -7.51 11.73
N SER A 175 -11.50 -7.67 11.84
CA SER A 175 -12.27 -6.78 12.70
C SER A 175 -12.02 -7.12 14.18
N PHE A 176 -11.60 -6.11 14.96
CA PHE A 176 -11.24 -6.29 16.37
C PHE A 176 -12.47 -6.36 17.28
N THR A 177 -13.44 -5.47 17.09
CA THR A 177 -14.68 -5.45 17.88
C THR A 177 -15.77 -4.72 17.10
N GLN A 178 -17.02 -5.17 17.23
CA GLN A 178 -18.18 -4.44 16.72
C GLN A 178 -18.77 -3.57 17.82
N SER A 179 -19.03 -2.30 17.54
CA SER A 179 -19.50 -1.33 18.53
C SER A 179 -20.46 -0.32 17.93
N ALA A 180 -21.31 0.27 18.76
CA ALA A 180 -22.33 1.26 18.36
C ALA A 180 -21.75 2.62 17.93
N ILE A 181 -20.42 2.73 17.77
CA ILE A 181 -19.72 3.99 17.49
C ILE A 181 -19.82 4.43 16.02
N GLY A 182 -20.23 3.53 15.13
CA GLY A 182 -20.27 3.76 13.67
C GLY A 182 -20.95 5.07 13.26
N PRO A 183 -22.20 5.35 13.70
CA PRO A 183 -22.90 6.60 13.38
C PRO A 183 -22.16 7.86 13.83
N ALA A 184 -21.49 7.83 14.99
CA ALA A 184 -20.71 8.96 15.48
C ALA A 184 -19.51 9.27 14.58
N PHE A 185 -18.81 8.23 14.09
CA PHE A 185 -17.72 8.41 13.12
C PHE A 185 -18.22 8.92 11.76
N LEU A 186 -19.38 8.47 11.27
CA LEU A 186 -19.96 8.98 10.03
C LEU A 186 -20.37 10.46 10.16
N ALA A 187 -21.01 10.84 11.26
CA ALA A 187 -21.36 12.23 11.53
C ALA A 187 -20.11 13.11 11.61
N PHE A 188 -19.07 12.64 12.32
CA PHE A 188 -17.80 13.35 12.42
C PHE A 188 -17.10 13.48 11.07
N LEU A 189 -17.05 12.40 10.28
CA LEU A 189 -16.51 12.42 8.92
C LEU A 189 -17.27 13.42 8.03
N ALA A 190 -18.61 13.46 8.11
CA ALA A 190 -19.43 14.39 7.34
C ALA A 190 -19.13 15.85 7.73
N VAL A 191 -19.02 16.16 9.02
CA VAL A 191 -18.65 17.50 9.51
C VAL A 191 -17.27 17.90 8.99
N LEU A 192 -16.27 17.02 9.11
CA LEU A 192 -14.91 17.28 8.65
C LEU A 192 -14.83 17.44 7.13
N LEU A 193 -15.59 16.65 6.38
CA LEU A 193 -15.69 16.73 4.93
C LEU A 193 -16.29 18.07 4.49
N VAL A 194 -17.43 18.46 5.06
CA VAL A 194 -18.09 19.73 4.76
C VAL A 194 -17.19 20.92 5.12
N LEU A 195 -16.56 20.89 6.30
CA LEU A 195 -15.61 21.93 6.72
C LEU A 195 -14.42 22.05 5.75
N SER A 196 -13.84 20.91 5.39
CA SER A 196 -12.67 20.85 4.50
C SER A 196 -13.00 21.33 3.09
N LEU A 197 -14.11 20.86 2.51
CA LEU A 197 -14.58 21.30 1.20
C LEU A 197 -14.96 22.78 1.22
N GLY A 198 -15.67 23.24 2.25
CA GLY A 198 -16.02 24.64 2.43
C GLY A 198 -14.79 25.55 2.47
N LEU A 199 -13.72 25.13 3.16
CA LEU A 199 -12.46 25.87 3.19
C LEU A 199 -11.70 25.83 1.88
N LEU A 200 -11.61 24.66 1.22
CA LEU A 200 -10.94 24.54 -0.08
C LEU A 200 -11.62 25.40 -1.15
N LEU A 201 -12.96 25.38 -1.20
CA LEU A 201 -13.75 26.17 -2.15
C LEU A 201 -13.73 27.65 -1.80
N GLY A 202 -13.94 28.01 -0.53
CA GLY A 202 -13.92 29.40 -0.07
C GLY A 202 -12.56 30.07 -0.20
N ARG A 203 -11.47 29.30 -0.19
CA ARG A 203 -10.10 29.79 -0.37
C ARG A 203 -9.51 29.45 -1.75
N ALA A 204 -10.33 29.09 -2.74
CA ALA A 204 -9.87 28.66 -4.05
C ALA A 204 -8.95 29.69 -4.75
N HIS A 205 -9.21 31.00 -4.57
CA HIS A 205 -8.39 32.10 -5.08
C HIS A 205 -6.93 32.07 -4.59
N LEU A 206 -6.67 31.52 -3.40
CA LEU A 206 -5.31 31.36 -2.86
C LEU A 206 -4.59 30.13 -3.43
N LEU A 207 -5.34 29.22 -4.06
CA LEU A 207 -4.87 27.93 -4.55
C LEU A 207 -4.58 27.93 -6.05
N GLU A 208 -4.64 29.10 -6.68
CA GLU A 208 -4.30 29.27 -8.09
C GLU A 208 -2.84 28.90 -8.36
N SER A 209 -2.63 28.26 -9.50
CA SER A 209 -1.31 27.83 -9.94
C SER A 209 -0.55 29.03 -10.50
N GLU A 210 0.67 29.26 -10.00
CA GLU A 210 1.54 30.32 -10.50
C GLU A 210 2.26 29.90 -11.79
N GLY A 211 2.44 28.58 -11.97
CA GLY A 211 3.07 27.99 -13.14
C GLY A 211 2.08 27.35 -14.11
N ARG A 212 2.60 26.92 -15.26
CA ARG A 212 1.88 26.07 -16.24
C ARG A 212 2.74 24.85 -16.60
N ILE A 213 2.06 23.76 -16.97
CA ILE A 213 2.73 22.57 -17.51
C ILE A 213 3.29 22.92 -18.88
N SER A 214 4.61 22.81 -19.03
CA SER A 214 5.32 23.35 -20.20
C SER A 214 5.32 22.43 -21.43
N ALA A 215 5.18 21.12 -21.24
CA ALA A 215 5.18 20.11 -22.30
C ALA A 215 4.52 18.81 -21.84
N VAL A 216 3.88 18.11 -22.79
CA VAL A 216 3.27 16.78 -22.55
C VAL A 216 4.34 15.75 -22.15
N LEU A 217 5.47 15.71 -22.86
CA LEU A 217 6.59 14.84 -22.51
C LEU A 217 7.56 15.56 -21.56
N SER A 218 7.18 15.66 -20.29
CA SER A 218 8.01 16.28 -19.24
C SER A 218 7.88 15.56 -17.91
N ARG A 219 8.85 15.81 -17.02
CA ARG A 219 8.81 15.26 -15.65
C ARG A 219 7.57 15.71 -14.88
N GLU A 220 7.11 16.95 -15.08
CA GLU A 220 5.87 17.46 -14.48
C GLU A 220 4.67 16.62 -14.86
N THR A 221 4.53 16.33 -16.15
CA THR A 221 3.42 15.55 -16.68
C THR A 221 3.48 14.12 -16.16
N ALA A 222 4.67 13.51 -16.07
CA ALA A 222 4.82 12.18 -15.48
C ALA A 222 4.40 12.15 -13.99
N PHE A 223 4.78 13.16 -13.20
CA PHE A 223 4.31 13.27 -11.82
C PHE A 223 2.80 13.50 -11.73
N LEU A 224 2.22 14.30 -12.61
CA LEU A 224 0.76 14.53 -12.67
C LEU A 224 0.03 13.23 -12.98
N PHE A 225 0.45 12.50 -14.02
CA PHE A 225 -0.16 11.20 -14.36
C PHE A 225 -0.03 10.21 -13.20
N ASN A 226 1.13 10.12 -12.55
CA ASN A 226 1.29 9.24 -11.40
C ASN A 226 0.36 9.63 -10.24
N ASN A 227 0.16 10.93 -10.01
CA ASN A 227 -0.82 11.44 -9.03
C ASN A 227 -2.25 11.07 -9.39
N ILE A 228 -2.64 11.20 -10.66
CA ILE A 228 -3.96 10.76 -11.13
C ILE A 228 -4.13 9.27 -10.86
N LEU A 229 -3.11 8.45 -11.13
CA LEU A 229 -3.17 7.02 -10.84
C LEU A 229 -3.33 6.72 -9.36
N PHE A 230 -2.66 7.45 -8.45
CA PHE A 230 -2.92 7.32 -7.01
C PHE A 230 -4.39 7.60 -6.65
N VAL A 231 -4.99 8.65 -7.22
CA VAL A 231 -6.40 8.99 -6.97
C VAL A 231 -7.34 7.95 -7.55
N VAL A 232 -7.11 7.50 -8.79
CA VAL A 232 -7.89 6.45 -9.44
C VAL A 232 -7.78 5.15 -8.66
N PHE A 233 -6.59 4.79 -8.15
CA PHE A 233 -6.40 3.61 -7.34
C PHE A 233 -7.17 3.73 -6.02
N THR A 234 -7.01 4.85 -5.31
CA THR A 234 -7.74 5.13 -4.06
C THR A 234 -9.25 5.03 -4.28
N PHE A 235 -9.77 5.66 -5.34
CA PHE A 235 -11.19 5.64 -5.67
C PHE A 235 -11.68 4.24 -6.02
N THR A 236 -10.90 3.46 -6.78
CA THR A 236 -11.23 2.09 -7.15
C THR A 236 -11.34 1.20 -5.91
N VAL A 237 -10.36 1.28 -5.01
CA VAL A 237 -10.36 0.49 -3.76
C VAL A 237 -11.54 0.92 -2.87
N LEU A 238 -11.76 2.23 -2.74
CA LEU A 238 -12.85 2.78 -1.93
C LEU A 238 -14.21 2.32 -2.47
N LEU A 239 -14.42 2.47 -3.78
CA LEU A 239 -15.65 2.07 -4.45
C LEU A 239 -15.89 0.58 -4.28
N GLY A 240 -14.91 -0.26 -4.61
CA GLY A 240 -15.03 -1.71 -4.45
C GLY A 240 -15.38 -2.12 -3.02
N THR A 241 -14.79 -1.45 -2.02
CA THR A 241 -15.03 -1.79 -0.61
C THR A 241 -16.39 -1.30 -0.12
N VAL A 242 -16.85 -0.12 -0.54
CA VAL A 242 -18.14 0.47 -0.10
C VAL A 242 -19.33 -0.01 -0.94
N PHE A 243 -19.09 -0.56 -2.14
CA PHE A 243 -20.13 -0.98 -3.07
C PHE A 243 -21.13 -2.00 -2.49
N PRO A 244 -20.71 -3.05 -1.74
CA PRO A 244 -21.64 -3.94 -1.03
C PRO A 244 -22.69 -3.19 -0.20
N LEU A 245 -22.26 -2.17 0.55
CA LEU A 245 -23.14 -1.37 1.40
C LEU A 245 -24.08 -0.49 0.60
N LEU A 246 -23.60 0.11 -0.49
CA LEU A 246 -24.43 0.90 -1.39
C LEU A 246 -25.49 0.04 -2.07
N SER A 247 -25.14 -1.17 -2.49
CA SER A 247 -26.09 -2.13 -3.09
C SER A 247 -27.16 -2.55 -2.08
N GLU A 248 -26.78 -2.85 -0.85
CA GLU A 248 -27.71 -3.21 0.20
C GLU A 248 -28.63 -2.03 0.55
N ALA A 249 -28.09 -0.83 0.72
CA ALA A 249 -28.87 0.36 1.09
C ALA A 249 -29.84 0.82 -0.01
N LEU A 250 -29.44 0.75 -1.29
CA LEU A 250 -30.25 1.27 -2.41
C LEU A 250 -31.16 0.23 -3.04
N ARG A 251 -30.76 -1.05 -3.04
CA ARG A 251 -31.47 -2.14 -3.75
C ARG A 251 -31.95 -3.24 -2.83
N GLY A 252 -31.53 -3.27 -1.56
CA GLY A 252 -31.82 -4.36 -0.63
C GLY A 252 -31.09 -5.67 -0.96
N ILE A 253 -30.09 -5.64 -1.85
CA ILE A 253 -29.39 -6.85 -2.32
C ILE A 253 -27.98 -6.86 -1.74
N LYS A 254 -27.68 -7.92 -0.98
CA LYS A 254 -26.34 -8.22 -0.49
C LYS A 254 -25.47 -8.75 -1.63
N VAL A 255 -24.42 -8.02 -1.94
CA VAL A 255 -23.40 -8.42 -2.92
C VAL A 255 -22.04 -8.47 -2.22
N SER A 256 -21.16 -9.34 -2.70
CA SER A 256 -19.78 -9.40 -2.24
C SER A 256 -18.84 -8.96 -3.36
N VAL A 257 -17.89 -8.09 -3.04
CA VAL A 257 -16.82 -7.69 -3.96
C VAL A 257 -15.52 -8.29 -3.42
N GLY A 258 -15.03 -9.33 -4.08
CA GLY A 258 -13.81 -10.03 -3.68
C GLY A 258 -12.60 -9.70 -4.55
N GLU A 259 -11.51 -10.42 -4.31
CA GLU A 259 -10.22 -10.28 -4.99
C GLU A 259 -10.29 -10.13 -6.52
N PRO A 260 -11.16 -10.84 -7.29
CA PRO A 260 -11.17 -10.72 -8.74
C PRO A 260 -11.45 -9.29 -9.25
N TYR A 261 -12.30 -8.54 -8.56
CA TYR A 261 -12.55 -7.13 -8.88
C TYR A 261 -11.29 -6.29 -8.65
N PHE A 262 -10.71 -6.40 -7.45
CA PHE A 262 -9.57 -5.59 -7.07
C PHE A 262 -8.34 -5.94 -7.91
N ASN A 263 -8.03 -7.21 -8.13
CA ASN A 263 -6.90 -7.62 -8.97
C ASN A 263 -7.06 -7.12 -10.41
N ARG A 264 -8.26 -7.23 -11.00
CA ARG A 264 -8.52 -6.75 -12.37
C ARG A 264 -8.29 -5.25 -12.52
N MET A 265 -8.59 -4.46 -11.49
CA MET A 265 -8.45 -3.01 -11.53
C MET A 265 -7.06 -2.53 -11.06
N ALA A 266 -6.57 -3.08 -9.95
CA ALA A 266 -5.33 -2.68 -9.29
C ALA A 266 -4.08 -3.07 -10.09
N VAL A 267 -4.06 -4.25 -10.73
CA VAL A 267 -2.88 -4.73 -11.46
C VAL A 267 -2.49 -3.78 -12.61
N PRO A 268 -3.39 -3.39 -13.53
CA PRO A 268 -3.05 -2.44 -14.58
C PRO A 268 -2.59 -1.07 -14.04
N ILE A 269 -3.28 -0.57 -13.01
CA ILE A 269 -2.96 0.73 -12.38
C ILE A 269 -1.55 0.67 -11.77
N GLY A 270 -1.26 -0.37 -10.98
CA GLY A 270 0.03 -0.58 -10.34
C GLY A 270 1.17 -0.77 -11.35
N MET A 271 0.95 -1.54 -12.41
CA MET A 271 1.93 -1.71 -13.50
C MET A 271 2.26 -0.37 -14.16
N LEU A 272 1.25 0.45 -14.45
CA LEU A 272 1.45 1.76 -15.05
C LEU A 272 2.17 2.73 -14.10
N MET A 273 1.87 2.69 -12.80
CA MET A 273 2.58 3.48 -11.79
C MET A 273 4.06 3.10 -11.73
N VAL A 274 4.39 1.81 -11.66
CA VAL A 274 5.78 1.33 -11.66
C VAL A 274 6.50 1.75 -12.94
N PHE A 275 5.84 1.64 -14.10
CA PHE A 275 6.38 2.11 -15.37
C PHE A 275 6.69 3.62 -15.33
N LEU A 276 5.76 4.45 -14.85
CA LEU A 276 5.96 5.89 -14.72
C LEU A 276 7.02 6.26 -13.68
N MET A 277 7.18 5.47 -12.62
CA MET A 277 8.28 5.64 -11.65
C MET A 277 9.65 5.35 -12.29
N GLY A 278 9.72 4.44 -13.27
CA GLY A 278 10.94 4.19 -14.04
C GLY A 278 11.25 5.29 -15.05
N VAL A 279 10.23 5.74 -15.81
CA VAL A 279 10.41 6.73 -16.89
C VAL A 279 10.48 8.18 -16.39
N GLY A 280 9.65 8.52 -15.40
CA GLY A 280 9.47 9.90 -14.91
C GLY A 280 10.77 10.59 -14.49
N PRO A 281 11.64 9.98 -13.67
CA PRO A 281 12.91 10.57 -13.25
C PRO A 281 13.90 10.84 -14.39
N ILE A 282 13.78 10.12 -15.51
CA ILE A 282 14.64 10.29 -16.70
C ILE A 282 14.22 11.53 -17.49
N LEU A 283 12.91 11.85 -17.52
CA LEU A 283 12.40 12.99 -18.26
C LEU A 283 12.95 14.31 -17.70
N PRO A 284 13.25 15.32 -18.54
CA PRO A 284 13.65 16.64 -18.07
C PRO A 284 12.44 17.41 -17.49
N TRP A 285 12.73 18.37 -16.62
CA TRP A 285 11.78 19.42 -16.29
C TRP A 285 11.68 20.38 -17.48
N GLY A 286 10.49 20.86 -17.83
CA GLY A 286 10.36 21.80 -18.95
C GLY A 286 10.10 21.15 -20.31
N ARG A 287 10.42 21.88 -21.39
CA ARG A 287 10.33 21.37 -22.77
C ARG A 287 11.58 20.54 -23.09
N PRO A 288 11.45 19.27 -23.49
CA PRO A 288 12.59 18.47 -23.90
C PRO A 288 13.17 18.96 -25.23
N SER A 289 14.51 18.96 -25.35
CA SER A 289 15.15 18.90 -26.67
C SER A 289 15.25 17.44 -27.10
N LEU A 290 14.82 17.12 -28.33
CA LEU A 290 14.79 15.74 -28.85
C LEU A 290 16.18 15.07 -28.82
N ALA A 291 17.24 15.86 -28.99
CA ALA A 291 18.63 15.40 -28.88
C ALA A 291 19.03 15.00 -27.45
N ALA A 292 18.52 15.69 -26.42
CA ALA A 292 18.79 15.33 -25.02
C ALA A 292 18.07 14.03 -24.62
N LEU A 293 16.84 13.84 -25.08
CA LEU A 293 16.06 12.62 -24.79
C LEU A 293 16.75 11.35 -25.31
N GLY A 294 17.32 11.40 -26.52
CA GLY A 294 18.05 10.27 -27.09
C GLY A 294 19.27 9.88 -26.26
N ARG A 295 20.03 10.86 -25.75
CA ARG A 295 21.22 10.62 -24.93
C ARG A 295 20.86 10.08 -23.53
N ASP A 296 19.84 10.63 -22.90
CA ASP A 296 19.42 10.29 -21.55
C ASP A 296 18.71 8.92 -21.46
N PHE A 297 18.10 8.44 -22.55
CA PHE A 297 17.49 7.10 -22.62
C PHE A 297 18.49 6.00 -23.04
N VAL A 298 19.51 6.34 -23.82
CA VAL A 298 20.51 5.38 -24.30
C VAL A 298 21.47 4.94 -23.19
N TRP A 299 21.82 5.84 -22.26
CA TRP A 299 22.79 5.56 -21.20
C TRP A 299 22.29 4.56 -20.12
N PRO A 300 21.02 4.59 -19.66
CA PRO A 300 20.46 3.55 -18.77
C PRO A 300 20.15 2.23 -19.47
N ALA A 301 19.85 2.25 -20.78
CA ALA A 301 19.54 1.05 -21.57
C ALA A 301 20.79 0.25 -21.97
N ALA A 302 21.96 0.89 -22.06
CA ALA A 302 23.22 0.25 -22.42
C ALA A 302 23.71 -0.83 -21.42
N PRO A 303 23.71 -0.62 -20.08
CA PRO A 303 24.04 -1.66 -19.12
C PRO A 303 22.94 -2.73 -19.01
N GLY A 304 21.68 -2.38 -19.29
CA GLY A 304 20.56 -3.32 -19.39
C GLY A 304 20.77 -4.35 -20.50
N ARG A 305 21.12 -3.92 -21.71
CA ARG A 305 21.39 -4.84 -22.84
C ARG A 305 22.57 -5.78 -22.58
N ARG A 306 23.63 -5.33 -21.92
CA ARG A 306 24.78 -6.19 -21.57
C ARG A 306 24.42 -7.23 -20.50
N ARG A 307 23.57 -6.90 -19.53
CA ARG A 307 23.08 -7.86 -18.53
C ARG A 307 22.05 -8.83 -19.10
N TRP A 308 21.14 -8.39 -19.96
CA TRP A 308 20.19 -9.27 -20.64
C TRP A 308 20.87 -10.20 -21.65
N ALA A 309 21.88 -9.73 -22.40
CA ALA A 309 22.69 -10.58 -23.26
C ALA A 309 23.54 -11.60 -22.47
N ALA A 310 24.01 -11.26 -21.27
CA ALA A 310 24.70 -12.19 -20.37
C ALA A 310 23.75 -13.20 -19.71
N LEU A 311 22.45 -12.88 -19.57
CA LEU A 311 21.40 -13.77 -19.07
C LEU A 311 20.80 -14.67 -20.18
N ALA A 312 20.82 -14.21 -21.43
CA ALA A 312 20.32 -14.95 -22.59
C ALA A 312 21.40 -15.81 -23.29
N ALA A 313 22.65 -15.77 -22.82
CA ALA A 313 23.70 -16.64 -23.34
C ALA A 313 23.38 -18.10 -22.96
N PRO A 314 23.23 -19.03 -23.93
CA PRO A 314 22.91 -20.42 -23.64
C PRO A 314 24.01 -21.02 -22.75
N CYS A 315 23.60 -21.58 -21.61
CA CYS A 315 24.48 -22.36 -20.74
C CYS A 315 25.06 -23.52 -21.54
N ARG A 316 26.31 -23.40 -22.00
CA ARG A 316 27.07 -24.54 -22.52
C ARG A 316 27.48 -25.38 -21.31
N CYS A 317 26.69 -26.41 -21.00
CA CYS A 317 27.13 -27.49 -20.13
C CYS A 317 28.16 -28.33 -20.90
N SER A 318 29.44 -28.17 -20.58
CA SER A 318 30.47 -29.12 -20.99
C SER A 318 30.29 -30.39 -20.16
N ALA A 319 29.80 -31.47 -20.78
CA ALA A 319 29.78 -32.80 -20.18
C ALA A 319 31.23 -33.30 -20.07
N LEU A 320 31.79 -33.32 -18.86
CA LEU A 320 32.98 -34.12 -18.56
C LEU A 320 32.53 -35.50 -18.05
N PRO A 321 33.19 -36.61 -18.42
CA PRO A 321 32.71 -37.95 -18.08
C PRO A 321 32.91 -38.25 -16.59
N CYS A 322 31.84 -38.62 -15.88
CA CYS A 322 31.83 -39.02 -14.46
C CYS A 322 32.47 -40.41 -14.18
N ALA A 323 33.43 -40.87 -14.99
CA ALA A 323 33.88 -42.27 -14.97
C ALA A 323 34.96 -42.62 -13.91
N ALA A 324 35.25 -41.77 -12.92
CA ALA A 324 36.37 -42.00 -12.01
C ALA A 324 36.12 -41.56 -10.55
N LEU A 325 35.01 -41.96 -9.94
CA LEU A 325 34.78 -41.75 -8.50
C LEU A 325 34.40 -43.07 -7.77
N PRO A 326 35.04 -43.39 -6.64
CA PRO A 326 34.75 -44.60 -5.87
C PRO A 326 33.40 -44.53 -5.14
N PRO A 327 32.78 -45.68 -4.83
CA PRO A 327 31.47 -45.75 -4.18
C PRO A 327 31.51 -45.12 -2.79
N GLY A 328 30.60 -44.18 -2.53
CA GLY A 328 30.49 -43.44 -1.26
C GLY A 328 30.84 -41.95 -1.33
N SER A 329 31.27 -41.44 -2.48
CA SER A 329 31.48 -40.00 -2.68
C SER A 329 30.19 -39.26 -3.06
N THR A 330 29.87 -38.17 -2.37
CA THR A 330 28.78 -37.27 -2.72
C THR A 330 29.17 -36.44 -3.95
N CYS A 331 28.28 -36.37 -4.94
CA CYS A 331 28.50 -35.65 -6.19
C CYS A 331 28.42 -34.13 -5.95
N ALA A 332 29.44 -33.53 -5.33
CA ALA A 332 29.48 -32.12 -4.99
C ALA A 332 30.08 -31.23 -6.11
N SER A 333 30.50 -31.79 -7.24
CA SER A 333 31.32 -31.08 -8.23
C SER A 333 30.69 -30.81 -9.59
N CYS A 334 29.40 -31.11 -9.80
CA CYS A 334 28.67 -30.69 -11.01
C CYS A 334 27.58 -29.66 -10.69
N CYS A 335 27.97 -28.50 -10.17
CA CYS A 335 27.10 -27.33 -10.18
C CYS A 335 27.91 -26.07 -10.47
N CYS A 336 27.58 -25.42 -11.58
CA CYS A 336 28.18 -24.19 -12.04
C CYS A 336 28.34 -23.17 -10.90
N ARG A 337 29.58 -22.74 -10.63
CA ARG A 337 29.93 -21.65 -9.69
C ARG A 337 29.20 -20.31 -9.95
N ARG A 338 28.49 -20.17 -11.08
CA ARG A 338 27.64 -19.01 -11.39
C ARG A 338 26.16 -19.13 -11.00
N CYS A 339 25.62 -20.32 -10.74
CA CYS A 339 24.25 -20.46 -10.22
C CYS A 339 24.20 -20.31 -8.69
N CYS A 340 25.23 -20.76 -7.96
CA CYS A 340 25.21 -20.74 -6.50
C CYS A 340 25.45 -19.37 -5.84
N VAL A 341 25.84 -18.32 -6.59
CA VAL A 341 25.96 -16.96 -6.02
C VAL A 341 24.60 -16.24 -5.93
N ARG A 342 23.49 -16.86 -6.37
CA ARG A 342 22.17 -16.21 -6.41
C ARG A 342 21.02 -16.89 -5.68
N ALA A 343 21.29 -17.93 -4.90
CA ALA A 343 20.29 -18.50 -4.00
C ALA A 343 20.81 -18.44 -2.57
N SER A 344 20.60 -17.30 -1.89
CA SER A 344 20.73 -17.19 -0.44
C SER A 344 19.50 -17.78 0.28
N VAL A 345 18.97 -18.89 -0.24
CA VAL A 345 17.92 -19.69 0.37
C VAL A 345 18.46 -21.11 0.39
N ARG A 346 18.78 -21.63 1.57
CA ARG A 346 19.05 -23.05 1.76
C ARG A 346 17.72 -23.79 1.54
N TRP A 347 17.54 -24.34 0.34
CA TRP A 347 16.54 -25.38 0.13
C TRP A 347 17.08 -26.68 0.77
N PRO A 348 16.27 -27.44 1.52
CA PRO A 348 16.68 -28.76 1.96
C PRO A 348 16.79 -29.67 0.74
N CYS A 349 17.95 -30.27 0.54
CA CYS A 349 18.18 -31.29 -0.49
C CYS A 349 17.25 -32.48 -0.24
N CYS A 350 16.52 -32.94 -1.26
CA CYS A 350 15.87 -34.25 -1.19
C CYS A 350 16.93 -35.35 -1.04
N PRO A 351 16.72 -36.38 -0.19
CA PRO A 351 17.59 -37.54 -0.16
C PRO A 351 17.39 -38.39 -1.43
N CYS A 352 18.47 -38.70 -2.13
CA CYS A 352 18.45 -39.69 -3.20
C CYS A 352 18.36 -41.09 -2.59
N TYR A 353 17.22 -41.76 -2.74
CA TYR A 353 17.11 -43.20 -2.55
C TYR A 353 17.25 -43.90 -3.90
N GLY A 354 18.31 -44.70 -4.05
CA GLY A 354 18.37 -45.76 -5.07
C GLY A 354 18.88 -45.33 -6.46
N ALA A 355 19.85 -46.09 -6.95
CA ALA A 355 20.45 -45.92 -8.28
C ALA A 355 19.55 -46.51 -9.36
N ALA A 356 18.69 -45.69 -9.97
CA ALA A 356 18.28 -45.77 -11.38
C ALA A 356 17.15 -44.80 -11.66
N GLY A 357 17.36 -43.89 -12.62
CA GLY A 357 16.25 -43.23 -13.31
C GLY A 357 16.13 -41.74 -13.04
N CYS A 358 17.04 -40.94 -13.62
CA CYS A 358 16.73 -39.54 -13.94
C CYS A 358 17.66 -39.07 -15.07
N CYS A 359 17.42 -39.58 -16.27
CA CYS A 359 17.85 -38.97 -17.54
C CYS A 359 17.13 -39.65 -18.70
N ARG A 360 15.84 -39.36 -18.89
CA ARG A 360 15.23 -39.36 -20.22
C ARG A 360 14.49 -38.06 -20.42
N SER A 361 14.82 -37.43 -21.53
CA SER A 361 14.33 -36.17 -22.05
C SER A 361 12.83 -36.24 -22.39
N GLY A 362 12.07 -35.23 -21.94
CA GLY A 362 10.74 -34.91 -22.45
C GLY A 362 9.57 -35.40 -21.60
N ALA A 363 9.15 -34.59 -20.61
CA ALA A 363 7.80 -34.64 -20.05
C ALA A 363 7.42 -33.22 -19.52
N PRO A 364 6.15 -32.79 -19.66
CA PRO A 364 5.74 -31.42 -19.36
C PRO A 364 5.61 -31.17 -17.86
N ALA A 365 5.72 -29.89 -17.49
CA ALA A 365 5.57 -29.39 -16.13
C ALA A 365 4.18 -29.66 -15.56
N ALA A 366 4.04 -30.71 -14.73
CA ALA A 366 3.01 -30.84 -13.70
C ALA A 366 3.18 -32.18 -12.95
N THR A 367 3.84 -32.15 -11.80
CA THR A 367 3.62 -33.14 -10.74
C THR A 367 3.83 -32.44 -9.40
N TRP A 368 2.71 -32.08 -8.77
CA TRP A 368 2.66 -31.60 -7.41
C TRP A 368 3.05 -32.76 -6.48
N CYS A 369 4.06 -32.56 -5.63
CA CYS A 369 4.31 -33.46 -4.50
C CYS A 369 3.21 -33.27 -3.47
N THR A 370 2.24 -34.19 -3.45
CA THR A 370 1.36 -34.40 -2.29
C THR A 370 2.18 -35.00 -1.15
N TRP A 371 2.19 -34.36 0.01
CA TRP A 371 2.63 -34.98 1.27
C TRP A 371 1.41 -35.22 2.18
N PRO A 372 1.26 -36.42 2.76
CA PRO A 372 0.19 -36.71 3.69
C PRO A 372 0.58 -36.27 5.11
N TRP A 373 -0.28 -35.47 5.74
CA TRP A 373 -0.46 -35.39 7.20
C TRP A 373 -1.91 -35.03 7.49
#